data_AF-A0A388K990-F1
#
_entry.id   AF-A0A388K990-F1
#
_cell.length_a   1.000
_cell.length_b   1.000
_cell.length_c   1.000
_cell.angle_alpha   90.00
_cell.angle_beta   90.00
_cell.angle_gamma   90.00
#
_symmetry.space_group_name_H-M   'P 1'
#
loop_
_entity.id
_entity.type
_entity.pdbx_description
1 polymer ?
#
loop_
_entity_poly.entity_id
_entity_poly.type
_entity_poly.pdbx_seq_one_letter_code
_entity_poly.pdbx_strand_id
1 'polypeptide(L)' 'VDVNMGSAGVVRGVLGFVISYMSMLVVDMAFLIRGDNEDELPEALIGTVRCSYLDMPSAVPAMPAD' A
#
# COMPACT_ATOMS: atom_id res chain seq x y z
N VAL A 1 0.96 -4.40 18.11
CA VAL A 1 -0.40 -4.08 18.60
C VAL A 1 -1.36 -4.41 17.48
N ASP A 2 -2.09 -5.52 17.60
CA ASP A 2 -3.10 -5.92 16.61
C ASP A 2 -4.45 -5.29 16.99
N VAL A 3 -4.90 -4.30 16.22
CA VAL A 3 -6.19 -3.66 16.44
C VAL A 3 -7.21 -4.41 15.59
N ASN A 4 -7.78 -5.47 16.16
CA ASN A 4 -8.73 -6.32 15.46
C ASN A 4 -10.10 -5.64 15.36
N MET A 5 -10.26 -4.79 14.33
CA MET A 5 -11.50 -4.08 14.03
C MET A 5 -12.54 -4.97 13.31
N GLY A 6 -12.15 -6.14 12.80
CA GLY A 6 -12.99 -7.00 11.93
C GLY A 6 -14.21 -7.67 12.60
N SER A 7 -14.33 -7.55 13.92
CA SER A 7 -15.47 -8.07 14.71
C SER A 7 -16.64 -7.08 14.81
N ALA A 8 -16.42 -5.79 14.55
CA ALA A 8 -17.48 -4.77 14.58
C ALA A 8 -18.28 -4.78 13.28
N GLY A 9 -19.61 -4.92 13.37
CA GLY A 9 -20.49 -4.94 12.19
C GLY A 9 -20.33 -3.72 11.26
N VAL A 10 -20.03 -2.55 11.82
CA VAL A 10 -19.76 -1.32 11.07
C VAL A 10 -18.47 -1.44 10.24
N VAL A 11 -17.42 -2.03 10.79
CA VAL A 11 -16.14 -2.22 10.08
C VAL A 11 -16.32 -3.15 8.90
N ARG A 12 -17.11 -4.22 9.03
CA ARG A 12 -17.40 -5.13 7.91
C ARG A 12 -18.12 -4.44 6.76
N GLY A 13 -19.09 -3.58 7.07
CA GLY A 13 -19.81 -2.80 6.06
C GLY A 13 -18.89 -1.82 5.33
N VAL A 14 -18.08 -1.08 6.07
CA VAL A 14 -17.13 -0.10 5.50
C VAL A 14 -16.02 -0.80 4.71
N LEU A 15 -15.49 -1.93 5.21
CA LEU A 15 -14.44 -2.68 4.54
C LEU A 15 -14.94 -3.29 3.22
N GLY A 16 -16.16 -3.86 3.20
CA GLY A 16 -16.78 -4.35 1.96
C GLY A 16 -17.00 -3.24 0.93
N PHE A 17 -17.41 -2.05 1.38
CA PHE A 17 -17.50 -0.87 0.54
C PHE A 17 -16.13 -0.50 -0.04
N VAL A 18 -15.11 -0.28 0.81
CA VAL A 18 -13.77 0.14 0.35
C VAL A 18 -13.17 -0.89 -0.61
N ILE A 19 -13.28 -2.18 -0.31
CA ILE A 19 -12.80 -3.27 -1.19
C ILE A 19 -13.45 -3.20 -2.57
N SER A 20 -14.76 -2.90 -2.65
CA SER A 20 -15.45 -2.79 -3.94
C SER A 20 -14.90 -1.66 -4.84
N TYR A 21 -14.39 -0.58 -4.24
CA TYR A 21 -13.81 0.55 -4.97
C TYR A 21 -12.31 0.37 -5.30
N MET A 22 -11.61 -0.60 -4.70
CA MET A 22 -10.18 -0.82 -4.96
C MET A 22 -9.86 -1.14 -6.43
N SER A 23 -10.80 -1.74 -7.15
CA SER A 23 -10.67 -2.00 -8.59
C SER A 23 -10.55 -0.72 -9.44
N MET A 24 -11.04 0.42 -8.94
CA MET A 24 -10.98 1.72 -9.61
C MET A 24 -9.87 2.62 -9.06
N LEU A 25 -9.22 2.21 -7.96
CA LEU A 25 -8.14 2.97 -7.35
C LEU A 25 -6.88 2.87 -8.23
N VAL A 26 -6.29 4.02 -8.54
CA VAL A 26 -4.96 4.12 -9.15
C VAL A 26 -4.03 4.80 -8.15
N VAL A 27 -2.93 4.14 -7.83
CA VAL A 27 -1.92 4.62 -6.88
C VAL A 27 -0.59 4.79 -7.62
N ASP A 28 -0.04 6.00 -7.58
CA ASP A 28 1.29 6.30 -8.11
C ASP A 28 2.27 6.47 -6.96
N MET A 29 3.37 5.72 -7.02
CA MET A 29 4.45 5.75 -6.02
C MET A 29 5.79 6.00 -6.70
N ALA A 30 6.69 6.65 -5.99
CA ALA A 30 8.02 7.02 -6.43
C ALA A 30 9.05 6.57 -5.39
N PHE A 31 10.14 5.96 -5.85
CA PHE A 31 11.23 5.51 -4.99
C PHE A 31 12.44 6.42 -5.19
N LEU A 32 12.90 7.05 -4.10
CA LEU A 32 14.01 7.96 -4.10
C LEU A 32 15.14 7.42 -3.22
N ILE A 33 16.38 7.64 -3.63
CA ILE A 33 17.54 7.49 -2.74
C ILE A 33 17.66 8.77 -1.94
N ARG A 34 17.79 8.66 -0.62
CA ARG A 34 18.11 9.79 0.23
C ARG A 34 19.62 10.06 0.20
N GLY A 35 20.00 11.31 0.02
CA GLY A 35 21.34 11.83 0.27
C GLY A 35 21.23 12.94 1.31
N ASP A 36 21.84 12.75 2.47
CA ASP A 36 21.72 13.68 3.60
C ASP A 36 22.84 14.75 3.62
N ASN A 37 23.98 14.47 2.98
CA ASN A 37 25.17 15.36 2.95
C ASN A 37 25.66 15.63 1.53
N GLU A 38 26.43 16.72 1.32
CA GLU A 38 26.93 17.11 -0.02
C GLU A 38 27.94 16.13 -0.64
N ASP A 39 28.59 15.32 0.19
CA ASP A 39 29.54 14.27 -0.26
C ASP A 39 28.84 12.97 -0.68
N GLU A 40 27.53 12.84 -0.40
CA GLU A 40 26.72 11.67 -0.73
C GLU A 40 26.12 11.77 -2.14
N LEU A 41 25.58 10.65 -2.62
CA LEU A 41 24.89 10.64 -3.91
C LEU A 41 23.67 11.57 -3.83
N PRO A 42 23.43 12.46 -4.82
CA PRO A 42 22.28 13.38 -4.78
C PRO A 42 20.95 12.62 -4.68
N GLU A 43 19.97 13.22 -3.98
CA GLU A 43 18.61 12.66 -3.93
C GLU A 43 18.05 12.52 -5.35
N ALA A 44 17.83 11.28 -5.77
CA ALA A 44 17.43 10.97 -7.13
C ALA A 44 16.27 9.97 -7.14
N LEU A 45 15.31 10.21 -8.03
CA LEU A 45 14.23 9.29 -8.34
C LEU A 45 14.81 8.07 -9.07
N ILE A 46 14.76 6.92 -8.42
CA ILE A 46 15.23 5.63 -8.98
C ILE A 46 14.19 5.07 -9.95
N GLY A 47 12.92 5.32 -9.65
CA GLY A 47 11.83 4.82 -10.45
C GLY A 47 10.47 5.12 -9.83
N THR A 48 9.45 4.84 -10.62
CA THR A 48 8.05 4.98 -10.21
C THR A 48 7.33 3.66 -10.44
N VAL A 49 6.28 3.44 -9.67
CA VAL A 49 5.36 2.33 -9.89
C VAL A 49 3.94 2.88 -9.85
N ARG A 50 3.13 2.42 -10.80
CA ARG A 50 1.69 2.63 -10.81
C ARG A 50 1.00 1.32 -10.48
N CYS A 51 0.20 1.31 -9.43
CA CYS A 51 -0.72 0.22 -9.13
C CYS A 51 -2.11 0.63 -9.60
N SER A 52 -2.74 -0.20 -10.43
CA SER A 52 -4.11 0.00 -10.92
C SER A 52 -4.85 -1.33 -10.91
N TYR A 53 -6.19 -1.28 -10.88
CA TYR A 53 -7.03 -2.47 -10.94
C TYR A 53 -6.70 -3.51 -9.87
N LEU A 54 -6.59 -3.06 -8.61
CA LEU A 54 -6.23 -3.92 -7.48
C LEU A 54 -7.34 -4.96 -7.24
N ASP A 55 -7.00 -6.25 -7.39
CA ASP A 55 -7.90 -7.39 -7.18
C ASP A 55 -7.73 -7.97 -5.76
N MET A 56 -8.48 -7.42 -4.81
CA MET A 56 -8.42 -7.81 -3.39
C MET A 56 -8.74 -9.31 -3.13
N PRO A 57 -9.70 -9.95 -3.82
CA PRO A 57 -9.90 -11.40 -3.74
C PRO A 57 -8.67 -12.27 -4.03
N SER A 58 -7.75 -11.78 -4.89
CA SER A 58 -6.51 -12.49 -5.23
C SER A 58 -5.37 -12.25 -4.23
N ALA A 59 -5.57 -11.38 -3.23
CA ALA A 59 -4.53 -11.01 -2.29
C ALA A 59 -4.05 -12.23 -1.48
N VAL A 60 -2.73 -12.40 -1.44
CA VAL A 60 -2.08 -13.42 -0.60
C VAL A 60 -1.72 -12.83 0.75
N PRO A 61 -1.75 -13.63 1.83
CA PRO A 61 -1.24 -13.17 3.12
C PRO A 61 0.22 -12.74 2.96
N ALA A 62 0.58 -11.63 3.62
CA ALA A 62 1.96 -11.21 3.70
C ALA A 62 2.80 -12.36 4.28
N MET A 63 4.01 -12.57 3.74
CA MET A 63 4.91 -13.55 4.31
C MET A 63 5.13 -13.22 5.80
N PRO A 64 5.07 -14.23 6.69
CA PRO A 64 5.37 -13.99 8.09
C PRO A 64 6.80 -13.45 8.19
N ALA A 65 6.95 -12.34 8.92
CA ALA A 65 8.27 -11.89 9.33
C ALA A 65 8.72 -12.86 10.44
N ASP A 66 9.79 -13.61 10.20
CA ASP A 66 10.46 -14.45 11.20
C ASP A 66 10.92 -13.62 12.41
#